data_AF-A0AAU6SFM9-F1
#
_entry.id   AF-A0AAU6SFM9-F1
#
_cell.length_a   1.000
_cell.length_b   1.000
_cell.length_c   1.000
_cell.angle_alpha   90.00
_cell.angle_beta   90.00
_cell.angle_gamma   90.00
#
_symmetry.space_group_name_H-M   'P 1'
#
loop_
_entity.id
_entity.type
_entity.pdbx_description
1 polymer ?
#
loop_
_entity_poly.entity_id
_entity_poly.type
_entity_poly.pdbx_seq_one_letter_code
_entity_poly.pdbx_strand_id
1 'polypeptide(L)'
;MKLATFLHENSEQWGFVWADPVTAELRIVEPGLAEAALAGSGGGTSGYAASRPSFLGTWPGTLADFLALGDEGMAVLDRLERFLARFASQSDATILDTISHAVADVELLAPIPRPRLCLGLVTNSPSFARANPRIEHLNLFPVAHQRPQGTVVGGGAAVLMRNGHHDPLMSFNVELGVIIGRGGREIPLNEAMRHVAGYTNVTDVAGTYYYGRVPGNAGRGYSLPAEYGDWFFQATASWGGKIADTLCPVGPFLVTKDEVGDPYDLLVYTRQDGRQRDRAHTSATILGVERVIQWYSSFATLHPGDILHLGTMGVDGLAIPREVVERREVVLESEIEQLGVLRNPVQVVPVGERVPFDRHPSYAIRRAAQEPPTDAATWHPDDARHVFTAFGNHIGAPGEGLPRLQVPRFFTGPASSLGADGSRVVLPARATVVEVTIELAAIIGRLASDVDPDDAESYIAGLAPVVSLCDESFGDAVAEPARLGERHIPAVYGRWGDGFNVIGALEPQSGRWRGRRMRLDSGDESISGSTDDYLDGAAEMLATISAVTTLFPGDVILLGRTAATLRLPVSGGVVAGEVEGLGRVRAEIVRASAGGATDGEASA
;
A
#
# COMPACT_ATOMS: atom_id res chain seq x y z
N MET A 1 23.12 4.63 7.70
CA MET A 1 22.24 5.31 8.70
C MET A 1 20.93 4.53 8.92
N LYS A 2 20.34 4.62 10.11
CA LYS A 2 18.98 4.14 10.43
C LYS A 2 18.05 5.32 10.70
N LEU A 3 16.84 5.30 10.13
CA LEU A 3 15.81 6.31 10.31
C LEU A 3 14.58 5.68 10.97
N ALA A 4 13.97 6.41 11.90
CA ALA A 4 12.80 5.96 12.64
C ALA A 4 11.71 7.04 12.65
N THR A 5 10.47 6.58 12.68
CA THR A 5 9.27 7.41 12.88
C THR A 5 8.62 6.97 14.17
N PHE A 6 8.18 7.92 14.98
CA PHE A 6 7.66 7.67 16.33
C PHE A 6 6.57 8.66 16.70
N LEU A 7 5.80 8.35 17.74
CA LEU A 7 4.81 9.25 18.29
C LEU A 7 5.39 10.03 19.48
N HIS A 8 5.30 11.36 19.43
CA HIS A 8 5.62 12.24 20.55
C HIS A 8 4.51 13.28 20.71
N GLU A 9 3.96 13.40 21.92
CA GLU A 9 2.83 14.30 22.21
C GLU A 9 1.63 14.16 21.24
N ASN A 10 1.33 12.91 20.84
CA ASN A 10 0.30 12.57 19.84
C ASN A 10 0.54 13.10 18.41
N SER A 11 1.76 13.54 18.10
CA SER A 11 2.18 13.89 16.74
C SER A 11 3.21 12.90 16.22
N GLU A 12 3.11 12.58 14.93
CA GLU A 12 4.18 11.91 14.18
C GLU A 12 5.44 12.79 14.20
N GLN A 13 6.56 12.19 14.58
CA GLN A 13 7.90 12.75 14.51
C GLN A 13 8.85 11.74 13.85
N TRP A 14 10.01 12.19 13.39
CA TRP A 14 11.02 11.31 12.81
C TRP A 14 12.44 11.76 13.15
N GLY A 15 13.39 10.84 13.02
CA GLY A 15 14.80 11.14 13.21
C GLY A 15 15.74 10.01 12.82
N PHE A 16 17.04 10.25 12.97
CA PHE A 16 18.06 9.21 12.78
C PHE A 16 18.37 8.54 14.11
N VAL A 17 18.57 7.22 14.05
CA VAL A 17 18.82 6.39 15.23
C VAL A 17 20.32 6.34 15.50
N TRP A 18 20.70 6.70 16.72
CA TRP A 18 22.08 6.71 17.16
C TRP A 18 22.19 5.98 18.50
N ALA A 19 23.20 5.11 18.65
CA ALA A 19 23.58 4.57 19.94
C ALA A 19 24.29 5.64 20.76
N ASP A 20 23.75 5.93 21.94
CA ASP A 20 24.36 6.82 22.91
C ASP A 20 25.80 6.37 23.20
N PRO A 21 26.81 7.25 23.04
CA PRO A 21 28.21 6.87 23.17
C PRO A 21 28.62 6.49 24.60
N VAL A 22 27.81 6.83 25.62
CA VAL A 22 28.04 6.56 27.04
C VAL A 22 27.26 5.32 27.49
N THR A 23 25.97 5.24 27.15
CA THR A 23 25.07 4.18 27.66
C THR A 23 24.85 3.04 26.67
N ALA A 24 25.21 3.22 25.41
CA ALA A 24 24.88 2.35 24.27
C ALA A 24 23.36 2.18 24.01
N GLU A 25 22.52 2.96 24.69
CA GLU A 25 21.07 3.00 24.44
C GLU A 25 20.80 3.55 23.04
N LEU A 26 19.85 2.95 22.31
CA LEU A 26 19.41 3.50 21.03
C LEU A 26 18.49 4.69 21.27
N ARG A 27 18.84 5.83 20.68
CA ARG A 27 18.08 7.08 20.75
C ARG A 27 17.74 7.58 19.35
N ILE A 28 16.59 8.19 19.19
CA ILE A 28 16.14 8.82 17.95
C ILE A 28 16.43 10.31 18.05
N VAL A 29 17.36 10.82 17.26
CA VAL A 29 17.72 12.24 17.21
C VAL A 29 16.85 12.95 16.19
N GLU A 30 16.09 13.95 16.63
CA GLU A 30 15.29 14.80 15.77
C GLU A 30 16.18 15.85 15.09
N PRO A 31 16.25 15.90 13.74
CA PRO A 31 17.15 16.83 13.04
C PRO A 31 16.89 18.30 13.35
N GLY A 32 15.61 18.68 13.49
CA GLY A 32 15.22 20.05 13.83
C GLY A 32 15.66 20.47 15.24
N LEU A 33 15.47 19.60 16.24
CA LEU A 33 15.95 19.86 17.60
C LEU A 33 17.48 19.91 17.66
N ALA A 34 18.14 18.99 16.94
CA ALA A 34 19.59 18.96 16.83
C ALA A 34 20.14 20.27 16.25
N GLU A 35 19.62 20.73 15.10
CA GLU A 35 20.06 21.98 14.49
C GLU A 35 19.85 23.19 15.41
N ALA A 36 18.69 23.28 16.07
CA ALA A 36 18.37 24.36 17.00
C ALA A 36 19.30 24.37 18.23
N ALA A 37 19.55 23.22 18.85
CA ALA A 37 20.47 23.10 19.99
C ALA A 37 21.91 23.47 19.60
N LEU A 38 22.37 23.02 18.43
CA LEU A 38 23.69 23.38 17.92
C LEU A 38 23.82 24.88 17.63
N ALA A 39 22.72 25.58 17.31
CA ALA A 39 22.68 27.04 17.13
C ALA A 39 22.80 27.82 18.44
N GLY A 40 22.28 27.27 19.54
CA GLY A 40 22.45 27.83 20.88
C GLY A 40 23.78 27.47 21.56
N SER A 41 24.58 26.58 20.95
CA SER A 41 25.79 26.02 21.57
C SER A 41 27.06 26.80 21.22
N GLY A 42 27.87 27.09 22.25
CA GLY A 42 29.17 27.75 22.13
C GLY A 42 29.11 29.28 22.03
N GLY A 43 30.15 29.97 22.53
CA GLY A 43 30.30 31.41 22.31
C GLY A 43 30.52 31.71 20.82
N GLY A 44 30.05 32.86 20.32
CA GLY A 44 30.12 33.24 18.90
C GLY A 44 31.54 33.32 18.30
N THR A 45 32.59 33.23 19.14
CA THR A 45 34.00 33.20 18.76
C THR A 45 34.66 31.82 18.89
N SER A 46 33.90 30.79 19.26
CA SER A 46 34.43 29.42 19.35
C SER A 46 34.76 28.88 17.96
N GLY A 47 35.85 28.11 17.84
CA GLY A 47 36.19 27.41 16.60
C GLY A 47 35.08 26.44 16.13
N TYR A 48 34.24 26.00 17.07
CA TYR A 48 33.02 25.25 16.81
C TYR A 48 31.99 26.07 16.03
N ALA A 49 31.62 27.26 16.54
CA ALA A 49 30.67 28.15 15.86
C ALA A 49 31.18 28.56 14.47
N ALA A 50 32.50 28.76 14.34
CA ALA A 50 33.15 29.09 13.07
C ALA A 50 33.21 27.94 12.05
N SER A 51 33.09 26.67 12.48
CA SER A 51 33.20 25.49 11.62
C SER A 51 31.86 24.75 11.41
N ARG A 52 30.76 25.32 11.91
CA ARG A 52 29.42 24.76 11.76
C ARG A 52 28.92 24.91 10.32
N PRO A 53 28.56 23.80 9.64
CA PRO A 53 27.94 23.86 8.32
C PRO A 53 26.56 24.56 8.36
N SER A 54 26.08 24.97 7.19
CA SER A 54 24.66 25.23 7.00
C SER A 54 23.90 23.91 6.86
N PHE A 55 22.75 23.83 7.51
CA PHE A 55 21.79 22.74 7.37
C PHE A 55 20.49 23.27 6.73
N LEU A 56 19.35 22.59 6.92
CA LEU A 56 18.09 22.92 6.25
C LEU A 56 17.37 24.12 6.86
N GLY A 57 17.56 24.41 8.15
CA GLY A 57 16.83 25.44 8.89
C GLY A 57 15.41 25.00 9.26
N THR A 58 14.60 24.63 8.26
CA THR A 58 13.26 24.05 8.44
C THR A 58 13.25 22.62 7.92
N TRP A 59 12.99 21.66 8.81
CA TRP A 59 12.94 20.24 8.47
C TRP A 59 11.50 19.80 8.16
N PRO A 60 11.29 18.87 7.22
CA PRO A 60 9.96 18.32 6.94
C PRO A 60 9.38 17.59 8.15
N GLY A 61 8.06 17.63 8.32
CA GLY A 61 7.38 17.05 9.48
C GLY A 61 7.26 15.53 9.45
N THR A 62 7.40 14.90 8.28
CA THR A 62 7.33 13.45 8.12
C THR A 62 8.58 12.91 7.43
N LEU A 63 8.87 11.63 7.66
CA LEU A 63 9.99 10.95 6.98
C LEU A 63 9.77 10.87 5.46
N ALA A 64 8.52 10.70 5.02
CA ALA A 64 8.19 10.67 3.59
C ALA A 64 8.48 12.03 2.91
N ASP A 65 8.09 13.14 3.54
CA ASP A 65 8.38 14.49 3.03
C ASP A 65 9.88 14.79 3.05
N PHE A 66 10.61 14.27 4.04
CA PHE A 66 12.07 14.34 4.05
C PHE A 66 12.70 13.58 2.88
N LEU A 67 12.24 12.36 2.60
CA LEU A 67 12.73 11.59 1.45
C LEU A 67 12.46 12.32 0.12
N ALA A 68 11.37 13.11 0.03
CA ALA A 68 11.08 13.91 -1.15
C ALA A 68 12.10 15.03 -1.43
N LEU A 69 12.93 15.42 -0.45
CA LEU A 69 14.08 16.32 -0.68
C LEU A 69 15.22 15.64 -1.47
N GLY A 70 15.15 14.33 -1.68
CA GLY A 70 16.11 13.55 -2.48
C GLY A 70 17.54 13.58 -1.94
N ASP A 71 18.50 13.46 -2.86
CA ASP A 71 19.92 13.35 -2.54
C ASP A 71 20.46 14.59 -1.79
N GLU A 72 19.90 15.78 -2.05
CA GLU A 72 20.28 17.02 -1.36
C GLU A 72 19.87 16.98 0.12
N GLY A 73 18.64 16.55 0.42
CA GLY A 73 18.16 16.37 1.79
C GLY A 73 18.98 15.33 2.57
N MET A 74 19.24 14.18 1.95
CA MET A 74 20.09 13.14 2.53
C MET A 74 21.51 13.63 2.80
N ALA A 75 22.10 14.40 1.88
CA ALA A 75 23.43 14.98 2.07
C ALA A 75 23.47 16.01 3.21
N VAL A 76 22.39 16.76 3.45
CA VAL A 76 22.30 17.66 4.60
C VAL A 76 22.19 16.87 5.90
N LEU A 77 21.37 15.82 5.95
CA LEU A 77 21.22 14.98 7.13
C LEU A 77 22.53 14.28 7.52
N ASP A 78 23.26 13.71 6.55
CA ASP A 78 24.58 13.11 6.77
C ASP A 78 25.60 14.14 7.28
N ARG A 79 25.58 15.39 6.79
CA ARG A 79 26.41 16.47 7.35
C ARG A 79 26.03 16.80 8.80
N LEU A 80 24.74 16.84 9.12
CA LEU A 80 24.25 17.08 10.47
C LEU A 80 24.70 15.97 11.43
N GLU A 81 24.46 14.70 11.07
CA GLU A 81 24.84 13.54 11.86
C GLU A 81 26.35 13.54 12.14
N ARG A 82 27.19 13.70 11.12
CA ARG A 82 28.65 13.74 11.30
C ARG A 82 29.12 14.90 12.17
N PHE A 83 28.51 16.07 12.00
CA PHE A 83 28.85 17.24 12.81
C PHE A 83 28.45 17.03 14.27
N LEU A 84 27.25 16.47 14.51
CA LEU A 84 26.75 16.15 15.83
C LEU A 84 27.60 15.07 16.51
N ALA A 85 28.02 14.02 15.79
CA ALA A 85 28.94 13.00 16.29
C ALA A 85 30.27 13.59 16.77
N ARG A 86 30.83 14.54 16.02
CA ARG A 86 32.02 15.28 16.44
C ARG A 86 31.75 16.16 17.66
N PHE A 87 30.61 16.83 17.72
CA PHE A 87 30.26 17.69 18.84
C PHE A 87 30.07 16.89 20.13
N ALA A 88 29.30 15.80 20.10
CA ALA A 88 29.05 14.96 21.27
C ALA A 88 30.35 14.33 21.81
N SER A 89 31.25 13.92 20.91
CA SER A 89 32.52 13.29 21.32
C SER A 89 33.58 14.26 21.84
N GLN A 90 33.57 15.53 21.40
CA GLN A 90 34.63 16.49 21.71
C GLN A 90 34.19 17.62 22.65
N SER A 91 32.89 17.86 22.78
CA SER A 91 32.35 19.04 23.47
C SER A 91 31.36 18.65 24.55
N ASP A 92 30.20 18.11 24.18
CA ASP A 92 29.13 17.83 25.14
C ASP A 92 28.22 16.70 24.66
N ALA A 93 28.34 15.54 25.29
CA ALA A 93 27.48 14.39 25.00
C ALA A 93 26.06 14.55 25.57
N THR A 94 25.85 15.42 26.57
CA THR A 94 24.53 15.64 27.20
C THR A 94 23.55 16.36 26.29
N ILE A 95 24.02 16.89 25.15
CA ILE A 95 23.13 17.45 24.11
C ILE A 95 22.05 16.44 23.70
N LEU A 96 22.38 15.14 23.69
CA LEU A 96 21.46 14.05 23.36
C LEU A 96 20.21 14.05 24.23
N ASP A 97 20.31 14.43 25.50
CA ASP A 97 19.16 14.48 26.43
C ASP A 97 18.09 15.49 25.99
N THR A 98 18.47 16.47 25.16
CA THR A 98 17.59 17.56 24.73
C THR A 98 17.11 17.46 23.28
N ILE A 99 17.80 16.66 22.46
CA ILE A 99 17.53 16.57 21.01
C ILE A 99 17.04 15.20 20.58
N SER A 100 16.92 14.26 21.52
CA SER A 100 16.63 12.86 21.20
C SER A 100 15.78 12.17 22.25
N HIS A 101 15.10 11.12 21.81
CA HIS A 101 14.25 10.27 22.63
C HIS A 101 14.82 8.85 22.68
N ALA A 102 14.81 8.19 23.83
CA ALA A 102 15.16 6.78 23.89
C ALA A 102 14.14 5.97 23.08
N VAL A 103 14.62 5.05 22.23
CA VAL A 103 13.75 4.20 21.39
C VAL A 103 12.77 3.39 22.25
N ALA A 104 13.18 3.00 23.46
CA ALA A 104 12.37 2.24 24.41
C ALA A 104 11.23 3.06 25.07
N ASP A 105 11.34 4.39 25.07
CA ASP A 105 10.42 5.29 25.78
C ASP A 105 9.35 5.90 24.86
N VAL A 106 9.41 5.62 23.56
CA VAL A 106 8.47 6.14 22.56
C VAL A 106 7.67 5.04 21.89
N GLU A 107 6.49 5.38 21.39
CA GLU A 107 5.75 4.50 20.51
C GLU A 107 6.38 4.55 19.11
N LEU A 108 7.12 3.50 18.74
CA LEU A 108 7.64 3.37 17.37
C LEU A 108 6.50 3.13 16.38
N LEU A 109 6.45 3.98 15.36
CA LEU A 109 5.58 3.80 14.22
C LEU A 109 6.32 3.02 13.13
N ALA A 110 5.59 2.58 12.09
CA ALA A 110 6.26 2.13 10.87
C ALA A 110 7.08 3.29 10.30
N PRO A 111 8.23 3.04 9.63
CA PRO A 111 9.06 4.12 9.07
C PRO A 111 8.25 5.08 8.19
N ILE A 112 7.33 4.54 7.39
CA ILE A 112 6.30 5.33 6.71
C ILE A 112 4.93 4.83 7.21
N PRO A 113 4.28 5.51 8.16
CA PRO A 113 3.08 4.99 8.81
C PRO A 113 1.80 5.15 7.99
N ARG A 114 1.83 6.02 6.97
CA ARG A 114 0.73 6.26 6.03
C ARG A 114 1.25 6.24 4.59
N PRO A 115 1.78 5.10 4.11
CA PRO A 115 2.34 5.03 2.77
C PRO A 115 1.24 5.25 1.73
N ARG A 116 1.57 5.91 0.62
CA ARG A 116 0.65 6.06 -0.53
C ARG A 116 0.50 4.71 -1.23
N LEU A 117 1.62 4.01 -1.42
CA LEU A 117 1.69 2.65 -1.93
C LEU A 117 2.32 1.70 -0.91
N CYS A 118 1.68 0.55 -0.65
CA CYS A 118 2.25 -0.54 0.14
C CYS A 118 1.99 -1.83 -0.64
N LEU A 119 2.86 -2.10 -1.60
CA LEU A 119 2.68 -3.15 -2.59
C LEU A 119 3.46 -4.39 -2.22
N GLY A 120 2.77 -5.53 -2.13
CA GLY A 120 3.36 -6.81 -1.77
C GLY A 120 3.35 -7.81 -2.88
N LEU A 121 4.52 -8.36 -3.20
CA LEU A 121 4.64 -9.45 -4.17
C LEU A 121 4.16 -10.78 -3.59
N VAL A 122 3.58 -11.57 -4.47
CA VAL A 122 3.13 -12.92 -4.18
C VAL A 122 4.02 -13.88 -4.94
N THR A 123 4.36 -15.02 -4.33
CA THR A 123 5.10 -16.12 -4.98
C THR A 123 6.55 -15.81 -5.42
N ASN A 124 7.18 -14.76 -4.86
CA ASN A 124 8.50 -14.28 -5.30
C ASN A 124 9.71 -15.01 -4.67
N SER A 125 9.51 -16.27 -4.27
CA SER A 125 10.56 -17.12 -3.72
C SER A 125 10.34 -18.57 -4.16
N PRO A 126 11.41 -19.33 -4.46
CA PRO A 126 11.27 -20.73 -4.84
C PRO A 126 10.81 -21.60 -3.67
N SER A 127 10.93 -21.14 -2.41
CA SER A 127 10.42 -21.85 -1.24
C SER A 127 8.91 -22.04 -1.30
N PHE A 128 8.18 -21.05 -1.82
CA PHE A 128 6.74 -21.12 -2.03
C PHE A 128 6.33 -22.31 -2.90
N ALA A 129 6.95 -22.46 -4.07
CA ALA A 129 6.69 -23.60 -4.96
C ALA A 129 7.17 -24.93 -4.37
N ARG A 130 8.34 -24.95 -3.69
CA ARG A 130 8.85 -26.17 -3.04
C ARG A 130 7.94 -26.67 -1.92
N ALA A 131 7.27 -25.78 -1.21
CA ALA A 131 6.36 -26.12 -0.12
C ALA A 131 4.97 -26.58 -0.61
N ASN A 132 4.63 -26.36 -1.87
CA ASN A 132 3.33 -26.72 -2.43
C ASN A 132 3.47 -27.55 -3.72
N PRO A 133 3.30 -28.89 -3.65
CA PRO A 133 3.51 -29.78 -4.81
C PRO A 133 2.50 -29.60 -5.94
N ARG A 134 1.45 -28.77 -5.76
CA ARG A 134 0.49 -28.42 -6.81
C ARG A 134 0.94 -27.24 -7.67
N ILE A 135 2.02 -26.56 -7.29
CA ILE A 135 2.59 -25.45 -8.04
C ILE A 135 3.62 -26.02 -9.00
N GLU A 136 3.23 -26.10 -10.27
CA GLU A 136 4.04 -26.73 -11.32
C GLU A 136 4.98 -25.73 -12.04
N HIS A 137 4.80 -24.42 -11.83
CA HIS A 137 5.60 -23.37 -12.46
C HIS A 137 5.93 -22.24 -11.48
N LEU A 138 7.07 -21.58 -11.72
CA LEU A 138 7.44 -20.34 -11.03
C LEU A 138 6.98 -19.15 -11.85
N ASN A 139 6.37 -18.17 -11.18
CA ASN A 139 6.06 -16.88 -11.80
C ASN A 139 7.36 -16.09 -11.96
N LEU A 140 7.67 -15.71 -13.20
CA LEU A 140 8.84 -14.88 -13.52
C LEU A 140 8.44 -13.42 -13.80
N PHE A 141 7.26 -13.01 -13.33
CA PHE A 141 6.75 -11.65 -13.43
C PHE A 141 6.07 -11.25 -12.10
N PRO A 142 6.01 -9.96 -11.77
CA PRO A 142 5.37 -9.52 -10.53
C PRO A 142 3.86 -9.80 -10.54
N VAL A 143 3.39 -10.49 -9.51
CA VAL A 143 1.99 -10.54 -9.10
C VAL A 143 1.95 -9.93 -7.71
N ALA A 144 1.09 -8.94 -7.49
CA ALA A 144 1.13 -8.14 -6.29
C ALA A 144 -0.24 -7.74 -5.78
N HIS A 145 -0.36 -7.53 -4.48
CA HIS A 145 -1.54 -6.91 -3.87
C HIS A 145 -1.15 -5.54 -3.29
N GLN A 146 -2.08 -4.59 -3.31
CA GLN A 146 -1.94 -3.34 -2.55
C GLN A 146 -2.51 -3.52 -1.15
N ARG A 147 -1.76 -3.09 -0.13
CA ARG A 147 -2.18 -3.08 1.28
C ARG A 147 -2.73 -1.69 1.65
N PRO A 148 -3.96 -1.59 2.20
CA PRO A 148 -4.48 -0.34 2.76
C PRO A 148 -3.63 0.17 3.94
N GLN A 149 -3.65 1.48 4.19
CA GLN A 149 -2.92 2.11 5.29
C GLN A 149 -3.29 1.54 6.67
N GLY A 150 -4.54 1.08 6.87
CA GLY A 150 -4.99 0.44 8.10
C GLY A 150 -4.21 -0.84 8.46
N THR A 151 -3.58 -1.48 7.49
CA THR A 151 -2.74 -2.68 7.68
C THR A 151 -1.40 -2.37 8.35
N VAL A 152 -0.88 -1.15 8.16
CA VAL A 152 0.49 -0.77 8.51
C VAL A 152 0.58 -0.39 9.99
N VAL A 153 1.50 -1.03 10.70
CA VAL A 153 1.80 -0.77 12.12
C VAL A 153 3.30 -0.86 12.40
N GLY A 154 3.78 -0.11 13.40
CA GLY A 154 5.17 -0.12 13.83
C GLY A 154 5.51 -1.23 14.83
N GLY A 155 6.75 -1.22 15.33
CA GLY A 155 7.17 -2.14 16.39
C GLY A 155 6.43 -1.88 17.70
N GLY A 156 6.01 -2.94 18.39
CA GLY A 156 5.27 -2.89 19.66
C GLY A 156 3.75 -2.75 19.51
N ALA A 157 3.26 -2.25 18.37
CA ALA A 157 1.84 -2.20 18.08
C ALA A 157 1.24 -3.60 17.90
N ALA A 158 0.02 -3.80 18.40
CA ALA A 158 -0.63 -5.10 18.33
C ALA A 158 -1.08 -5.47 16.90
N VAL A 159 -0.81 -6.72 16.52
CA VAL A 159 -1.47 -7.39 15.40
C VAL A 159 -2.80 -7.93 15.89
N LEU A 160 -3.90 -7.37 15.37
CA LEU A 160 -5.25 -7.74 15.71
C LEU A 160 -5.67 -9.02 14.98
N MET A 161 -6.33 -9.92 15.72
CA MET A 161 -6.91 -11.18 15.26
C MET A 161 -8.37 -11.29 15.71
N ARG A 162 -9.36 -11.35 14.81
CA ARG A 162 -10.76 -11.53 15.25
C ARG A 162 -11.00 -12.99 15.64
N ASN A 163 -11.69 -13.18 16.75
CA ASN A 163 -11.90 -14.48 17.39
C ASN A 163 -12.99 -15.35 16.71
N GLY A 164 -12.91 -15.58 15.41
CA GLY A 164 -13.91 -16.34 14.64
C GLY A 164 -13.75 -17.87 14.69
N HIS A 165 -14.50 -18.56 13.82
CA HIS A 165 -14.44 -20.03 13.62
C HIS A 165 -13.26 -20.50 12.76
N HIS A 166 -12.14 -19.77 12.78
CA HIS A 166 -11.03 -20.03 11.87
C HIS A 166 -9.91 -20.84 12.53
N ASP A 167 -9.41 -21.85 11.82
CA ASP A 167 -8.28 -22.67 12.24
C ASP A 167 -7.43 -23.05 11.00
N PRO A 168 -6.13 -22.67 10.93
CA PRO A 168 -5.42 -21.86 11.91
C PRO A 168 -5.92 -20.42 11.95
N LEU A 169 -5.65 -19.73 13.07
CA LEU A 169 -6.08 -18.33 13.25
C LEU A 169 -5.32 -17.39 12.31
N MET A 170 -4.02 -17.64 12.13
CA MET A 170 -3.15 -16.84 11.27
C MET A 170 -1.90 -17.60 10.86
N SER A 171 -1.18 -17.06 9.88
CA SER A 171 0.24 -17.33 9.60
C SER A 171 0.98 -16.00 9.42
N PHE A 172 2.29 -16.01 9.57
CA PHE A 172 3.09 -14.82 9.32
C PHE A 172 4.48 -15.19 8.81
N ASN A 173 5.04 -14.30 8.01
CA ASN A 173 6.36 -14.43 7.43
C ASN A 173 7.01 -13.06 7.34
N VAL A 174 8.35 -13.04 7.31
CA VAL A 174 9.11 -11.81 7.09
C VAL A 174 9.45 -11.65 5.61
N GLU A 175 9.36 -10.42 5.13
CA GLU A 175 9.66 -10.01 3.77
C GLU A 175 10.60 -8.80 3.79
N LEU A 176 11.43 -8.69 2.76
CA LEU A 176 12.28 -7.52 2.57
C LEU A 176 11.39 -6.38 2.04
N GLY A 177 11.24 -5.33 2.85
CA GLY A 177 10.60 -4.08 2.44
C GLY A 177 11.64 -3.14 1.82
N VAL A 178 11.28 -2.55 0.68
CA VAL A 178 12.04 -1.53 -0.04
C VAL A 178 11.27 -0.22 0.05
N ILE A 179 11.91 0.82 0.58
CA ILE A 179 11.30 2.16 0.65
C ILE A 179 11.87 3.00 -0.48
N ILE A 180 10.98 3.57 -1.31
CA ILE A 180 11.36 4.47 -2.39
C ILE A 180 11.79 5.82 -1.81
N GLY A 181 12.94 6.34 -2.24
CA GLY A 181 13.47 7.65 -1.87
C GLY A 181 13.37 8.69 -2.97
N ARG A 182 13.36 8.26 -4.23
CA ARG A 182 13.19 9.14 -5.39
C ARG A 182 12.04 8.63 -6.24
N GLY A 183 11.06 9.48 -6.51
CA GLY A 183 9.95 9.13 -7.37
C GLY A 183 10.34 8.95 -8.84
N GLY A 184 9.43 8.38 -9.63
CA GLY A 184 9.63 8.24 -11.07
C GLY A 184 8.61 7.34 -11.75
N ARG A 185 8.57 7.45 -13.08
CA ARG A 185 7.75 6.67 -14.00
C ARG A 185 8.63 6.19 -15.15
N GLU A 186 8.30 5.05 -15.74
CA GLU A 186 9.08 4.40 -16.82
C GLU A 186 10.57 4.23 -16.43
N ILE A 187 10.82 3.82 -15.18
CA ILE A 187 12.19 3.72 -14.64
C ILE A 187 12.89 2.51 -15.27
N PRO A 188 14.01 2.70 -15.99
CA PRO A 188 14.72 1.58 -16.60
C PRO A 188 15.44 0.74 -15.54
N LEU A 189 15.62 -0.55 -15.82
CA LEU A 189 16.17 -1.55 -14.88
C LEU A 189 17.49 -1.10 -14.23
N ASN A 190 18.41 -0.51 -15.01
CA ASN A 190 19.74 -0.08 -14.54
C ASN A 190 19.72 1.19 -13.67
N GLU A 191 18.61 1.92 -13.64
CA GLU A 191 18.44 3.12 -12.81
C GLU A 191 17.63 2.83 -11.54
N ALA A 192 16.92 1.70 -11.50
CA ALA A 192 15.97 1.35 -10.42
C ALA A 192 16.56 1.48 -9.00
N MET A 193 17.79 1.01 -8.77
CA MET A 193 18.42 1.09 -7.44
C MET A 193 18.74 2.52 -6.99
N ARG A 194 18.78 3.50 -7.90
CA ARG A 194 18.89 4.92 -7.52
C ARG A 194 17.62 5.45 -6.86
N HIS A 195 16.48 4.82 -7.13
CA HIS A 195 15.19 5.22 -6.57
C HIS A 195 14.94 4.70 -5.15
N VAL A 196 15.75 3.76 -4.67
CA VAL A 196 15.60 3.17 -3.34
C VAL A 196 16.27 4.06 -2.28
N ALA A 197 15.54 4.41 -1.21
CA ALA A 197 16.09 5.07 -0.02
C ALA A 197 16.84 4.07 0.88
N GLY A 198 16.23 2.89 1.06
CA GLY A 198 16.71 1.89 1.98
C GLY A 198 15.72 0.74 2.14
N TYR A 199 15.95 -0.06 3.17
CA TYR A 199 15.25 -1.31 3.41
C TYR A 199 14.68 -1.37 4.83
N THR A 200 13.66 -2.19 5.02
CA THR A 200 13.00 -2.42 6.32
C THR A 200 12.46 -3.84 6.40
N ASN A 201 12.14 -4.33 7.60
CA ASN A 201 11.38 -5.57 7.71
C ASN A 201 9.91 -5.28 7.42
N VAL A 202 9.26 -6.19 6.69
CA VAL A 202 7.81 -6.27 6.60
C VAL A 202 7.39 -7.63 7.13
N THR A 203 6.47 -7.64 8.09
CA THR A 203 5.83 -8.89 8.52
C THR A 203 4.55 -9.08 7.71
N ASP A 204 4.57 -9.98 6.74
CA ASP A 204 3.36 -10.37 6.03
C ASP A 204 2.54 -11.32 6.91
N VAL A 205 1.53 -10.78 7.59
CA VAL A 205 0.56 -11.58 8.34
C VAL A 205 -0.62 -11.90 7.42
N ALA A 206 -0.99 -13.17 7.39
CA ALA A 206 -2.21 -13.64 6.74
C ALA A 206 -3.15 -14.19 7.81
N GLY A 207 -4.26 -13.49 8.03
CA GLY A 207 -5.38 -13.98 8.83
C GLY A 207 -6.38 -14.73 7.96
N THR A 208 -7.20 -15.55 8.60
CA THR A 208 -8.18 -16.41 7.93
C THR A 208 -9.60 -15.83 7.93
N TYR A 209 -9.73 -14.53 8.23
CA TYR A 209 -10.97 -13.76 8.37
C TYR A 209 -11.99 -13.95 7.25
N TYR A 210 -11.53 -13.78 6.01
CA TYR A 210 -12.39 -13.90 4.84
C TYR A 210 -12.87 -15.34 4.64
N TYR A 211 -12.11 -16.32 5.14
CA TYR A 211 -12.39 -17.74 4.98
C TYR A 211 -13.57 -18.25 5.82
N GLY A 212 -14.01 -17.50 6.83
CA GLY A 212 -15.25 -17.81 7.55
C GLY A 212 -16.51 -17.37 6.79
N ARG A 213 -16.36 -16.42 5.87
CA ARG A 213 -17.42 -15.97 4.95
C ARG A 213 -17.41 -16.74 3.63
N VAL A 214 -16.28 -17.37 3.28
CA VAL A 214 -16.12 -18.19 2.08
C VAL A 214 -16.14 -19.69 2.43
N PRO A 215 -17.14 -20.45 1.96
CA PRO A 215 -17.11 -21.91 2.08
C PRO A 215 -15.87 -22.50 1.40
N GLY A 216 -15.06 -23.26 2.14
CA GLY A 216 -14.05 -24.16 1.55
C GLY A 216 -12.57 -23.78 1.67
N ASN A 217 -12.20 -22.62 2.22
CA ASN A 217 -10.79 -22.28 2.51
C ASN A 217 -10.46 -22.28 4.01
N ALA A 218 -10.88 -23.31 4.74
CA ALA A 218 -10.63 -23.43 6.18
C ALA A 218 -9.17 -23.84 6.49
N GLY A 219 -8.19 -23.01 6.12
CA GLY A 219 -6.80 -23.21 6.54
C GLY A 219 -6.06 -24.37 5.87
N ARG A 220 -6.63 -24.99 4.82
CA ARG A 220 -6.08 -26.17 4.12
C ARG A 220 -5.39 -25.83 2.78
N GLY A 221 -4.89 -24.60 2.65
CA GLY A 221 -4.22 -24.09 1.45
C GLY A 221 -5.19 -23.72 0.31
N TYR A 222 -4.63 -23.38 -0.87
CA TYR A 222 -5.27 -22.91 -2.11
C TYR A 222 -6.27 -23.90 -2.78
N SER A 223 -7.04 -24.65 -1.99
CA SER A 223 -7.90 -25.75 -2.44
C SER A 223 -9.38 -25.37 -2.33
N LEU A 224 -9.78 -24.25 -2.95
CA LEU A 224 -11.20 -23.90 -3.00
C LEU A 224 -11.97 -24.91 -3.88
N PRO A 225 -13.28 -25.12 -3.64
CA PRO A 225 -14.14 -25.86 -4.55
C PRO A 225 -14.09 -25.26 -5.97
N ALA A 226 -14.31 -26.09 -7.00
CA ALA A 226 -14.16 -25.68 -8.39
C ALA A 226 -15.04 -24.46 -8.79
N GLU A 227 -16.21 -24.30 -8.16
CA GLU A 227 -17.10 -23.15 -8.35
C GLU A 227 -16.52 -21.80 -7.87
N TYR A 228 -15.48 -21.85 -7.03
CA TYR A 228 -14.71 -20.71 -6.53
C TYR A 228 -13.30 -20.65 -7.15
N GLY A 229 -13.11 -21.31 -8.31
CA GLY A 229 -11.81 -21.44 -8.97
C GLY A 229 -11.35 -20.23 -9.78
N ASP A 230 -12.18 -19.18 -9.93
CA ASP A 230 -11.79 -18.00 -10.71
C ASP A 230 -10.72 -17.16 -9.99
N TRP A 231 -9.81 -16.58 -10.78
CA TRP A 231 -8.64 -15.88 -10.26
C TRP A 231 -8.98 -14.69 -9.36
N PHE A 232 -9.99 -13.89 -9.72
CA PHE A 232 -10.39 -12.73 -8.95
C PHE A 232 -10.92 -13.12 -7.58
N PHE A 233 -11.72 -14.17 -7.49
CA PHE A 233 -12.20 -14.66 -6.20
C PHE A 233 -11.07 -15.24 -5.35
N GLN A 234 -10.14 -15.99 -5.95
CA GLN A 234 -8.94 -16.49 -5.26
C GLN A 234 -8.10 -15.34 -4.71
N ALA A 235 -7.90 -14.30 -5.51
CA ALA A 235 -7.22 -13.06 -5.13
C ALA A 235 -7.96 -12.37 -3.98
N THR A 236 -9.27 -12.13 -4.09
CA THR A 236 -10.06 -11.53 -2.99
C THR A 236 -9.97 -12.35 -1.72
N ALA A 237 -10.05 -13.68 -1.80
CA ALA A 237 -10.02 -14.52 -0.61
C ALA A 237 -8.62 -14.59 0.03
N SER A 238 -7.61 -14.91 -0.78
CA SER A 238 -6.22 -15.03 -0.34
C SER A 238 -5.68 -13.70 0.18
N TRP A 239 -5.85 -12.63 -0.60
CA TRP A 239 -5.33 -11.30 -0.27
C TRP A 239 -6.25 -10.55 0.70
N GLY A 240 -7.54 -10.89 0.77
CA GLY A 240 -8.47 -10.43 1.82
C GLY A 240 -7.94 -10.71 3.22
N GLY A 241 -7.39 -11.91 3.44
CA GLY A 241 -6.72 -12.27 4.68
C GLY A 241 -5.45 -11.48 5.00
N LYS A 242 -4.98 -10.65 4.06
CA LYS A 242 -3.72 -9.91 4.09
C LYS A 242 -3.96 -8.39 4.15
N ILE A 243 -5.06 -7.89 3.59
CA ILE A 243 -5.41 -6.45 3.62
C ILE A 243 -6.17 -6.01 4.88
N ALA A 244 -6.38 -6.91 5.85
CA ALA A 244 -7.04 -6.57 7.12
C ALA A 244 -6.14 -5.71 8.01
N ASP A 245 -6.77 -4.89 8.86
CA ASP A 245 -6.06 -3.93 9.69
C ASP A 245 -4.96 -4.60 10.53
N THR A 246 -3.83 -3.90 10.71
CA THR A 246 -2.64 -4.31 11.46
C THR A 246 -1.86 -5.54 10.94
N LEU A 247 -2.26 -6.14 9.81
CA LEU A 247 -1.61 -7.35 9.27
C LEU A 247 -0.35 -7.11 8.42
N CYS A 248 0.13 -5.88 8.36
CA CYS A 248 1.37 -5.51 7.71
C CYS A 248 2.28 -4.71 8.66
N PRO A 249 2.81 -5.30 9.76
CA PRO A 249 3.84 -4.63 10.53
C PRO A 249 5.06 -4.28 9.67
N VAL A 250 5.57 -3.05 9.78
CA VAL A 250 6.73 -2.55 9.05
C VAL A 250 7.70 -1.87 10.01
N GLY A 251 9.01 -2.14 9.90
CA GLY A 251 10.02 -1.53 10.75
C GLY A 251 11.09 -2.51 11.24
N PRO A 252 11.74 -2.25 12.39
CA PRO A 252 11.56 -1.09 13.25
C PRO A 252 12.10 0.22 12.64
N PHE A 253 12.98 0.12 11.63
CA PHE A 253 13.66 1.26 11.02
C PHE A 253 13.62 1.20 9.50
N LEU A 254 13.80 2.35 8.84
CA LEU A 254 14.35 2.42 7.49
C LEU A 254 15.86 2.42 7.61
N VAL A 255 16.54 1.42 7.04
CA VAL A 255 18.00 1.34 7.02
C VAL A 255 18.50 1.70 5.64
N THR A 256 19.36 2.71 5.53
CA THR A 256 19.78 3.28 4.25
C THR A 256 20.61 2.28 3.44
N LYS A 257 20.59 2.41 2.10
CA LYS A 257 21.27 1.45 1.20
C LYS A 257 22.76 1.28 1.50
N ASP A 258 23.44 2.38 1.80
CA ASP A 258 24.88 2.42 2.13
C ASP A 258 25.20 1.69 3.43
N GLU A 259 24.27 1.65 4.38
CA GLU A 259 24.40 0.88 5.61
C GLU A 259 24.23 -0.62 5.36
N VAL A 260 23.26 -1.01 4.52
CA VAL A 260 22.93 -2.41 4.25
C VAL A 260 23.95 -3.09 3.34
N GLY A 261 24.45 -2.38 2.32
CA GLY A 261 25.26 -2.97 1.27
C GLY A 261 24.41 -3.77 0.28
N ASP A 262 24.64 -5.09 0.19
CA ASP A 262 23.92 -5.97 -0.74
C ASP A 262 22.58 -6.45 -0.13
N PRO A 263 21.41 -6.01 -0.65
CA PRO A 263 20.11 -6.43 -0.12
C PRO A 263 19.82 -7.92 -0.35
N TYR A 264 20.56 -8.59 -1.22
CA TYR A 264 20.38 -10.01 -1.54
C TYR A 264 21.28 -10.94 -0.72
N ASP A 265 22.09 -10.41 0.21
CA ASP A 265 23.00 -11.19 1.05
C ASP A 265 22.73 -10.98 2.55
N LEU A 266 21.48 -11.19 2.97
CA LEU A 266 21.06 -11.00 4.37
C LEU A 266 20.37 -12.26 4.90
N LEU A 267 20.75 -12.66 6.12
CA LEU A 267 20.05 -13.71 6.85
C LEU A 267 18.67 -13.23 7.30
N VAL A 268 17.71 -14.15 7.26
CA VAL A 268 16.30 -13.88 7.59
C VAL A 268 15.85 -14.83 8.68
N TYR A 269 15.21 -14.31 9.73
CA TYR A 269 14.72 -15.06 10.88
C TYR A 269 13.27 -14.70 11.19
N THR A 270 12.48 -15.73 11.45
CA THR A 270 11.13 -15.59 12.01
C THR A 270 11.09 -16.31 13.35
N ARG A 271 10.68 -15.61 14.39
CA ARG A 271 10.56 -16.15 15.75
C ARG A 271 9.15 -15.89 16.30
N GLN A 272 8.73 -16.75 17.21
CA GLN A 272 7.53 -16.58 18.01
C GLN A 272 7.86 -16.87 19.46
N ASP A 273 7.58 -15.91 20.34
CA ASP A 273 7.86 -16.00 21.77
C ASP A 273 9.35 -16.33 22.03
N GLY A 274 10.27 -15.72 21.27
CA GLY A 274 11.71 -15.97 21.31
C GLY A 274 12.17 -17.24 20.62
N ARG A 275 11.27 -18.11 20.16
CA ARG A 275 11.61 -19.40 19.53
C ARG A 275 11.64 -19.29 18.02
N GLN A 276 12.73 -19.73 17.40
CA GLN A 276 12.85 -19.77 15.94
C GLN A 276 11.79 -20.68 15.32
N ARG A 277 11.05 -20.12 14.37
CA ARG A 277 10.06 -20.81 13.52
C ARG A 277 10.63 -21.10 12.14
N ASP A 278 11.36 -20.16 11.59
CA ASP A 278 11.95 -20.26 10.26
C ASP A 278 13.27 -19.49 10.16
N ARG A 279 14.10 -19.90 9.19
CA ARG A 279 15.34 -19.24 8.81
C ARG A 279 15.50 -19.32 7.30
N ALA A 280 15.73 -18.17 6.68
CA ALA A 280 15.90 -18.03 5.24
C ALA A 280 17.04 -17.06 4.90
N HIS A 281 17.10 -16.64 3.64
CA HIS A 281 18.10 -15.74 3.11
C HIS A 281 17.51 -14.91 1.97
N THR A 282 17.85 -13.62 1.88
CA THR A 282 17.28 -12.73 0.86
C THR A 282 17.70 -13.10 -0.57
N SER A 283 18.80 -13.84 -0.76
CA SER A 283 19.21 -14.38 -2.07
C SER A 283 18.21 -15.36 -2.71
N ALA A 284 17.22 -15.85 -1.97
CA ALA A 284 16.16 -16.69 -2.54
C ALA A 284 15.20 -15.88 -3.44
N THR A 285 15.34 -14.55 -3.53
CA THR A 285 14.39 -13.67 -4.23
C THR A 285 14.42 -13.96 -5.72
N ILE A 286 13.27 -14.25 -6.33
CA ILE A 286 13.19 -14.59 -7.76
C ILE A 286 13.27 -13.32 -8.61
N LEU A 287 12.46 -12.33 -8.28
CA LEU A 287 12.38 -11.02 -8.94
C LEU A 287 13.04 -9.99 -8.02
N GLY A 288 14.21 -9.51 -8.44
CA GLY A 288 14.93 -8.46 -7.74
C GLY A 288 14.17 -7.13 -7.73
N VAL A 289 14.55 -6.28 -6.77
CA VAL A 289 14.05 -4.92 -6.55
C VAL A 289 13.97 -4.12 -7.86
N GLU A 290 15.00 -4.24 -8.69
CA GLU A 290 15.12 -3.54 -9.96
C GLU A 290 13.98 -3.87 -10.92
N ARG A 291 13.64 -5.15 -11.04
CA ARG A 291 12.58 -5.62 -11.95
C ARG A 291 11.21 -5.18 -11.46
N VAL A 292 11.00 -5.14 -10.14
CA VAL A 292 9.74 -4.75 -9.52
C VAL A 292 9.49 -3.26 -9.70
N ILE A 293 10.52 -2.43 -9.47
CA ILE A 293 10.47 -0.99 -9.73
C ILE A 293 10.21 -0.73 -11.21
N GLN A 294 10.94 -1.40 -12.12
CA GLN A 294 10.73 -1.25 -13.56
C GLN A 294 9.30 -1.63 -13.97
N TRP A 295 8.79 -2.77 -13.46
CA TRP A 295 7.45 -3.24 -13.76
C TRP A 295 6.39 -2.26 -13.27
N TYR A 296 6.39 -1.89 -11.99
CA TYR A 296 5.38 -1.00 -11.43
C TYR A 296 5.42 0.39 -12.10
N SER A 297 6.62 0.97 -12.22
CA SER A 297 6.82 2.30 -12.79
C SER A 297 6.42 2.42 -14.27
N SER A 298 6.33 1.29 -15.00
CA SER A 298 5.89 1.28 -16.40
C SER A 298 4.42 1.67 -16.59
N PHE A 299 3.58 1.59 -15.54
CA PHE A 299 2.17 1.94 -15.65
C PHE A 299 1.74 3.00 -14.64
N ALA A 300 2.28 2.99 -13.42
CA ALA A 300 1.95 3.92 -12.35
C ALA A 300 3.21 4.59 -11.77
N THR A 301 3.10 5.82 -11.31
CA THR A 301 4.22 6.58 -10.75
C THR A 301 4.57 6.05 -9.35
N LEU A 302 5.88 5.90 -9.07
CA LEU A 302 6.39 5.68 -7.72
C LEU A 302 6.73 7.02 -7.07
N HIS A 303 6.48 7.13 -5.77
CA HIS A 303 6.74 8.32 -4.96
C HIS A 303 7.66 8.02 -3.78
N PRO A 304 8.42 9.01 -3.27
CA PRO A 304 9.15 8.89 -2.01
C PRO A 304 8.23 8.45 -0.87
N GLY A 305 8.66 7.45 -0.08
CA GLY A 305 7.88 6.83 0.99
C GLY A 305 7.03 5.64 0.55
N ASP A 306 6.89 5.35 -0.75
CA ASP A 306 6.23 4.12 -1.21
C ASP A 306 7.01 2.88 -0.74
N ILE A 307 6.27 1.85 -0.34
CA ILE A 307 6.80 0.59 0.17
C ILE A 307 6.51 -0.53 -0.84
N LEU A 308 7.57 -1.21 -1.29
CA LEU A 308 7.49 -2.44 -2.07
C LEU A 308 8.05 -3.60 -1.23
N HIS A 309 7.26 -4.63 -0.95
CA HIS A 309 7.73 -5.80 -0.19
C HIS A 309 7.80 -7.06 -1.06
N LEU A 310 8.95 -7.74 -1.00
CA LEU A 310 9.41 -8.64 -2.06
C LEU A 310 8.94 -10.09 -1.94
N GLY A 311 7.92 -10.39 -1.15
CA GLY A 311 7.44 -11.75 -0.96
C GLY A 311 8.26 -12.53 0.08
N THR A 312 7.64 -13.59 0.56
CA THR A 312 8.18 -14.44 1.63
C THR A 312 9.36 -15.28 1.14
N MET A 313 10.52 -15.16 1.80
CA MET A 313 11.74 -15.87 1.41
C MET A 313 11.90 -17.26 2.01
N GLY A 314 11.17 -17.53 3.09
CA GLY A 314 11.20 -18.78 3.84
C GLY A 314 10.02 -19.69 3.55
N VAL A 315 9.64 -20.52 4.53
CA VAL A 315 8.45 -21.37 4.46
C VAL A 315 7.21 -20.51 4.61
N ASP A 316 6.50 -20.28 3.51
CA ASP A 316 5.26 -19.53 3.51
C ASP A 316 4.13 -20.25 4.26
N GLY A 317 3.33 -19.49 5.01
CA GLY A 317 2.11 -19.98 5.62
C GLY A 317 2.30 -20.83 6.88
N LEU A 318 3.43 -20.67 7.60
CA LEU A 318 3.62 -21.36 8.89
C LEU A 318 2.57 -20.89 9.91
N ALA A 319 1.56 -21.72 10.11
CA ALA A 319 0.40 -21.45 10.93
C ALA A 319 0.70 -21.26 12.43
N ILE A 320 -0.02 -20.33 13.06
CA ILE A 320 -0.20 -20.25 14.50
C ILE A 320 -1.64 -20.70 14.81
N PRO A 321 -1.81 -21.89 15.42
CA PRO A 321 -3.13 -22.39 15.81
C PRO A 321 -3.82 -21.46 16.81
N ARG A 322 -5.16 -21.39 16.74
CA ARG A 322 -5.99 -20.56 17.63
C ARG A 322 -5.71 -20.84 19.10
N GLU A 323 -5.61 -22.12 19.46
CA GLU A 323 -5.32 -22.59 20.82
C GLU A 323 -4.02 -22.05 21.41
N VAL A 324 -3.03 -21.69 20.58
CA VAL A 324 -1.77 -21.10 21.07
C VAL A 324 -2.00 -19.66 21.50
N VAL A 325 -2.73 -18.89 20.69
CA VAL A 325 -3.03 -17.47 20.95
C VAL A 325 -4.03 -17.30 22.08
N GLU A 326 -4.95 -18.26 22.28
CA GLU A 326 -5.92 -18.23 23.38
C GLU A 326 -5.33 -18.60 24.74
N ARG A 327 -4.26 -19.40 24.76
CA ARG A 327 -3.67 -19.90 26.01
C ARG A 327 -2.59 -18.98 26.58
N ARG A 328 -2.01 -18.12 25.75
CA ARG A 328 -0.92 -17.22 26.15
C ARG A 328 -0.82 -16.03 25.21
N GLU A 329 -0.19 -14.98 25.69
CA GLU A 329 0.29 -13.90 24.85
C GLU A 329 1.27 -14.46 23.81
N VAL A 330 1.10 -14.03 22.55
CA VAL A 330 1.96 -14.40 21.44
C VAL A 330 2.64 -13.15 20.92
N VAL A 331 3.95 -13.20 20.74
CA VAL A 331 4.73 -12.14 20.12
C VAL A 331 5.31 -12.65 18.80
N LEU A 332 5.00 -11.95 17.72
CA LEU A 332 5.62 -12.13 16.42
C LEU A 332 6.96 -11.40 16.40
N GLU A 333 8.00 -12.04 15.90
CA GLU A 333 9.30 -11.41 15.75
C GLU A 333 9.87 -11.70 14.36
N SER A 334 10.09 -10.64 13.60
CA SER A 334 10.62 -10.67 12.24
C SER A 334 11.96 -9.96 12.21
N GLU A 335 12.98 -10.60 11.66
CA GLU A 335 14.32 -10.05 11.58
C GLU A 335 14.96 -10.40 10.24
N ILE A 336 15.43 -9.38 9.56
CA ILE A 336 16.41 -9.45 8.49
C ILE A 336 17.68 -8.82 9.04
N GLU A 337 18.80 -9.48 8.81
CA GLU A 337 20.12 -9.03 9.23
C GLU A 337 20.33 -7.54 8.90
N GLN A 338 20.93 -6.80 9.84
CA GLN A 338 21.17 -5.35 9.78
C GLN A 338 19.91 -4.45 9.89
N LEU A 339 18.71 -4.95 9.58
CA LEU A 339 17.46 -4.16 9.60
C LEU A 339 16.84 -4.00 11.00
N GLY A 340 17.31 -4.81 11.97
CA GLY A 340 16.79 -4.84 13.33
C GLY A 340 15.61 -5.80 13.48
N VAL A 341 15.15 -5.97 14.73
CA VAL A 341 14.07 -6.91 15.06
C VAL A 341 12.74 -6.15 15.17
N LEU A 342 11.79 -6.50 14.32
CA LEU A 342 10.41 -6.04 14.40
C LEU A 342 9.62 -6.99 15.30
N ARG A 343 9.06 -6.48 16.40
CA ARG A 343 8.32 -7.26 17.40
C ARG A 343 6.91 -6.73 17.52
N ASN A 344 5.91 -7.60 17.42
CA ASN A 344 4.50 -7.20 17.53
C ASN A 344 3.73 -8.22 18.37
N PRO A 345 3.08 -7.82 19.46
CA PRO A 345 2.18 -8.71 20.20
C PRO A 345 0.93 -9.00 19.37
N VAL A 346 0.33 -10.16 19.57
CA VAL A 346 -0.94 -10.54 18.96
C VAL A 346 -2.06 -10.29 19.95
N GLN A 347 -3.09 -9.58 19.52
CA GLN A 347 -4.29 -9.34 20.31
C GLN A 347 -5.50 -9.97 19.62
N VAL A 348 -6.24 -10.80 20.34
CA VAL A 348 -7.47 -11.41 19.84
C VAL A 348 -8.67 -10.52 20.20
N VAL A 349 -9.40 -10.06 19.19
CA VAL A 349 -10.64 -9.27 19.32
C VAL A 349 -11.84 -10.21 19.22
N PRO A 350 -12.69 -10.33 20.25
CA PRO A 350 -13.87 -11.20 20.21
C PRO A 350 -14.84 -10.86 19.06
N VAL A 351 -15.60 -11.86 18.58
CA VAL A 351 -16.63 -11.62 17.55
C VAL A 351 -17.68 -10.66 18.11
N GLY A 352 -18.03 -9.63 17.33
CA GLY A 352 -18.98 -8.60 17.71
C GLY A 352 -18.39 -7.46 18.53
N GLU A 353 -17.13 -7.57 18.97
CA GLU A 353 -16.40 -6.47 19.58
C GLU A 353 -15.64 -5.66 18.51
N ARG A 354 -15.47 -4.37 18.78
CA ARG A 354 -14.71 -3.45 17.92
C ARG A 354 -13.63 -2.76 18.73
N VAL A 355 -12.49 -2.55 18.09
CA VAL A 355 -11.42 -1.71 18.64
C VAL A 355 -11.80 -0.24 18.35
N PRO A 356 -11.90 0.63 19.37
CA PRO A 356 -12.17 2.04 19.15
C PRO A 356 -11.12 2.68 18.24
N PHE A 357 -11.57 3.49 17.26
CA PHE A 357 -10.67 4.05 16.25
C PHE A 357 -9.60 4.99 16.84
N ASP A 358 -9.93 5.72 17.90
CA ASP A 358 -9.03 6.64 18.62
C ASP A 358 -7.93 5.91 19.41
N ARG A 359 -8.08 4.61 19.66
CA ARG A 359 -7.11 3.75 20.36
C ARG A 359 -6.65 2.57 19.50
N HIS A 360 -6.87 2.67 18.20
CA HIS A 360 -6.53 1.60 17.25
C HIS A 360 -4.99 1.47 17.10
N PRO A 361 -4.42 0.24 17.00
CA PRO A 361 -2.97 0.07 16.84
C PRO A 361 -2.40 0.74 15.58
N SER A 362 -3.18 0.77 14.49
CA SER A 362 -2.82 1.54 13.30
C SER A 362 -2.93 3.05 13.57
N TYR A 363 -1.79 3.75 13.47
CA TYR A 363 -1.73 5.21 13.54
C TYR A 363 -2.55 5.88 12.42
N ALA A 364 -2.59 5.30 11.21
CA ALA A 364 -3.40 5.82 10.12
C ALA A 364 -4.88 5.91 10.50
N ILE A 365 -5.43 4.87 11.14
CA ILE A 365 -6.81 4.82 11.61
C ILE A 365 -7.04 5.85 12.73
N ARG A 366 -6.12 5.95 13.71
CA ARG A 366 -6.21 6.96 14.79
C ARG A 366 -6.26 8.39 14.24
N ARG A 367 -5.46 8.68 13.21
CA ARG A 367 -5.43 9.99 12.56
C ARG A 367 -6.73 10.26 11.79
N ALA A 368 -7.18 9.30 11.00
CA ALA A 368 -8.44 9.43 10.26
C ALA A 368 -9.67 9.59 11.19
N ALA A 369 -9.62 9.06 12.41
CA ALA A 369 -10.69 9.22 13.40
C ALA A 369 -10.84 10.67 13.91
N GLN A 370 -9.82 11.51 13.71
CA GLN A 370 -9.82 12.92 14.08
C GLN A 370 -10.21 13.83 12.91
N GLU A 371 -10.36 13.27 11.71
CA GLU A 371 -10.72 14.02 10.50
C GLU A 371 -12.23 14.21 10.40
N PRO A 372 -12.69 15.31 9.79
CA PRO A 372 -14.10 15.47 9.47
C PRO A 372 -14.55 14.41 8.45
N PRO A 373 -15.86 14.07 8.40
CA PRO A 373 -16.42 13.30 7.31
C PRO A 373 -16.14 13.96 5.95
N THR A 374 -16.09 13.14 4.89
CA THR A 374 -15.93 13.62 3.52
C THR A 374 -17.12 14.49 3.13
N ASP A 375 -16.85 15.72 2.74
CA ASP A 375 -17.83 16.60 2.12
C ASP A 375 -17.87 16.34 0.60
N ALA A 376 -19.02 15.87 0.12
CA ALA A 376 -19.20 15.57 -1.29
C ALA A 376 -18.98 16.78 -2.21
N ALA A 377 -19.21 18.00 -1.72
CA ALA A 377 -19.06 19.21 -2.52
C ALA A 377 -17.60 19.62 -2.76
N THR A 378 -16.68 19.17 -1.90
CA THR A 378 -15.26 19.56 -1.97
C THR A 378 -14.32 18.39 -2.23
N TRP A 379 -14.80 17.16 -2.20
CA TRP A 379 -13.99 15.98 -2.43
C TRP A 379 -13.39 15.98 -3.84
N HIS A 380 -12.08 15.69 -3.91
CA HIS A 380 -11.32 15.54 -5.14
C HIS A 380 -10.68 14.14 -5.20
N PRO A 381 -10.43 13.57 -6.39
CA PRO A 381 -9.81 12.24 -6.50
C PRO A 381 -8.44 12.10 -5.83
N ASP A 382 -7.69 13.20 -5.73
CA ASP A 382 -6.40 13.25 -5.03
C ASP A 382 -6.53 13.08 -3.49
N ASP A 383 -7.74 13.27 -2.95
CA ASP A 383 -8.04 13.05 -1.53
C ASP A 383 -8.19 11.55 -1.20
N ALA A 384 -8.37 10.71 -2.22
CA ALA A 384 -8.55 9.27 -2.03
C ALA A 384 -7.27 8.62 -1.51
N ARG A 385 -7.42 7.76 -0.49
CA ARG A 385 -6.30 6.97 0.05
C ARG A 385 -6.23 5.61 -0.62
N HIS A 386 -7.39 5.00 -0.85
CA HIS A 386 -7.49 3.66 -1.39
C HIS A 386 -8.59 3.57 -2.45
N VAL A 387 -8.37 2.67 -3.41
CA VAL A 387 -9.37 2.29 -4.42
C VAL A 387 -9.67 0.81 -4.26
N PHE A 388 -10.93 0.46 -4.18
CA PHE A 388 -11.42 -0.91 -4.20
C PHE A 388 -12.26 -1.12 -5.45
N THR A 389 -11.91 -2.11 -6.27
CA THR A 389 -12.63 -2.39 -7.53
C THR A 389 -13.35 -3.72 -7.42
N ALA A 390 -14.65 -3.72 -7.66
CA ALA A 390 -15.44 -4.94 -7.72
C ALA A 390 -15.28 -5.65 -9.08
N PHE A 391 -15.33 -6.98 -9.08
CA PHE A 391 -15.24 -7.80 -10.30
C PHE A 391 -16.41 -8.77 -10.42
N GLY A 392 -16.92 -8.93 -11.64
CA GLY A 392 -18.07 -9.80 -11.91
C GLY A 392 -19.37 -9.32 -11.23
N ASN A 393 -19.46 -8.05 -10.86
CA ASN A 393 -20.63 -7.44 -10.22
C ASN A 393 -21.70 -7.02 -11.26
N HIS A 394 -22.00 -7.90 -12.21
CA HIS A 394 -22.92 -7.60 -13.31
C HIS A 394 -23.71 -8.85 -13.71
N ILE A 395 -24.98 -8.69 -14.10
CA ILE A 395 -25.85 -9.83 -14.48
C ILE A 395 -25.28 -10.67 -15.63
N GLY A 396 -24.47 -10.07 -16.51
CA GLY A 396 -23.80 -10.74 -17.64
C GLY A 396 -22.46 -11.39 -17.30
N ALA A 397 -21.91 -11.14 -16.11
CA ALA A 397 -20.60 -11.66 -15.68
C ALA A 397 -20.43 -13.19 -15.81
N PRO A 398 -21.45 -14.04 -15.61
CA PRO A 398 -21.31 -15.47 -15.84
C PRO A 398 -20.87 -15.84 -17.26
N GLY A 399 -21.26 -15.06 -18.28
CA GLY A 399 -20.82 -15.26 -19.67
C GLY A 399 -19.34 -14.98 -19.90
N GLU A 400 -18.69 -14.31 -18.96
CA GLU A 400 -17.27 -13.93 -18.99
C GLU A 400 -16.41 -14.85 -18.09
N GLY A 401 -17.00 -15.93 -17.57
CA GLY A 401 -16.32 -16.84 -16.65
C GLY A 401 -16.32 -16.38 -15.20
N LEU A 402 -17.12 -15.36 -14.85
CA LEU A 402 -17.26 -14.84 -13.48
C LEU A 402 -18.69 -15.10 -12.97
N PRO A 403 -19.01 -16.34 -12.54
CA PRO A 403 -20.35 -16.66 -12.04
C PRO A 403 -20.72 -15.83 -10.81
N ARG A 404 -22.01 -15.65 -10.55
CA ARG A 404 -22.46 -15.00 -9.31
C ARG A 404 -22.02 -15.83 -8.10
N LEU A 405 -21.46 -15.14 -7.10
CA LEU A 405 -21.06 -15.74 -5.82
C LEU A 405 -21.87 -15.15 -4.67
N GLN A 406 -21.77 -15.78 -3.49
CA GLN A 406 -22.38 -15.28 -2.26
C GLN A 406 -21.67 -14.05 -1.70
N VAL A 407 -20.36 -13.97 -1.91
CA VAL A 407 -19.53 -12.83 -1.46
C VAL A 407 -18.96 -12.16 -2.71
N PRO A 408 -19.11 -10.83 -2.83
CA PRO A 408 -18.56 -10.08 -3.95
C PRO A 408 -17.04 -10.25 -4.08
N ARG A 409 -16.55 -10.18 -5.32
CA ARG A 409 -15.11 -10.12 -5.60
C ARG A 409 -14.67 -8.68 -5.58
N PHE A 410 -13.55 -8.40 -4.96
CA PHE A 410 -12.93 -7.08 -5.06
C PHE A 410 -11.40 -7.17 -5.01
N PHE A 411 -10.77 -6.11 -5.51
CA PHE A 411 -9.33 -5.94 -5.46
C PHE A 411 -8.98 -4.51 -5.03
N THR A 412 -7.96 -4.38 -4.18
CA THR A 412 -7.46 -3.07 -3.76
C THR A 412 -6.39 -2.61 -4.75
N GLY A 413 -6.52 -1.38 -5.26
CA GLY A 413 -5.56 -0.74 -6.16
C GLY A 413 -5.03 0.59 -5.61
N PRO A 414 -4.03 1.18 -6.28
CA PRO A 414 -3.44 2.45 -5.89
C PRO A 414 -4.40 3.63 -6.17
N ALA A 415 -4.42 4.60 -5.27
CA ALA A 415 -5.20 5.83 -5.45
C ALA A 415 -4.74 6.66 -6.65
N SER A 416 -3.47 6.56 -7.07
CA SER A 416 -2.96 7.25 -8.26
C SER A 416 -3.67 6.83 -9.56
N SER A 417 -4.34 5.68 -9.55
CA SER A 417 -5.16 5.24 -10.68
C SER A 417 -6.41 6.09 -10.92
N LEU A 418 -6.79 6.96 -9.98
CA LEU A 418 -7.90 7.90 -10.16
C LEU A 418 -7.45 9.16 -10.91
N GLY A 419 -8.35 9.69 -11.74
CA GLY A 419 -8.17 10.99 -12.39
C GLY A 419 -9.43 11.83 -12.26
N ALA A 420 -9.28 13.15 -12.24
CA ALA A 420 -10.44 14.06 -12.19
C ALA A 420 -11.09 14.24 -13.57
N ASP A 421 -12.36 14.62 -13.59
CA ASP A 421 -13.07 15.00 -14.82
C ASP A 421 -12.26 16.00 -15.67
N GLY A 422 -12.15 15.70 -16.96
CA GLY A 422 -11.38 16.49 -17.92
C GLY A 422 -9.86 16.28 -17.84
N SER A 423 -9.36 15.45 -16.92
CA SER A 423 -7.94 15.13 -16.82
C SER A 423 -7.41 14.41 -18.06
N ARG A 424 -6.09 14.58 -18.28
CA ARG A 424 -5.35 13.92 -19.34
C ARG A 424 -4.84 12.57 -18.85
N VAL A 425 -5.24 11.49 -19.51
CA VAL A 425 -4.78 10.13 -19.23
C VAL A 425 -3.69 9.75 -20.22
N VAL A 426 -2.48 9.48 -19.71
CA VAL A 426 -1.32 9.17 -20.53
C VAL A 426 -1.12 7.66 -20.63
N LEU A 427 -1.46 7.11 -21.80
CA LEU A 427 -1.23 5.69 -22.10
C LEU A 427 0.27 5.39 -22.15
N PRO A 428 0.73 4.32 -21.49
CA PRO A 428 2.10 3.82 -21.60
C PRO A 428 2.48 3.55 -23.05
N ALA A 429 3.74 3.75 -23.41
CA ALA A 429 4.20 3.61 -24.80
C ALA A 429 3.95 2.20 -25.37
N ARG A 430 4.02 1.17 -24.50
CA ARG A 430 3.78 -0.24 -24.82
C ARG A 430 2.32 -0.57 -25.14
N ALA A 431 1.36 0.25 -24.70
CA ALA A 431 -0.05 -0.09 -24.80
C ALA A 431 -0.44 -0.27 -26.28
N THR A 432 -0.95 -1.45 -26.61
CA THR A 432 -1.40 -1.82 -27.97
C THR A 432 -2.91 -2.06 -28.05
N VAL A 433 -3.54 -2.41 -26.93
CA VAL A 433 -4.98 -2.63 -26.81
C VAL A 433 -5.48 -1.94 -25.55
N VAL A 434 -6.33 -0.93 -25.72
CA VAL A 434 -6.95 -0.21 -24.60
C VAL A 434 -8.45 -0.36 -24.69
N GLU A 435 -9.04 -0.89 -23.64
CA GLU A 435 -10.49 -0.98 -23.48
C GLU A 435 -10.97 0.10 -22.51
N VAL A 436 -12.11 0.71 -22.82
CA VAL A 436 -12.75 1.72 -22.00
C VAL A 436 -14.21 1.35 -21.75
N THR A 437 -14.68 1.68 -20.56
CA THR A 437 -16.05 1.42 -20.13
C THR A 437 -16.54 2.51 -19.18
N ILE A 438 -17.82 2.46 -18.83
CA ILE A 438 -18.42 3.31 -17.81
C ILE A 438 -18.83 2.47 -16.59
N GLU A 439 -18.50 2.98 -15.41
CA GLU A 439 -18.79 2.36 -14.12
C GLU A 439 -19.40 3.39 -13.16
N LEU A 440 -19.83 2.91 -11.99
CA LEU A 440 -20.31 3.73 -10.89
C LEU A 440 -19.33 3.59 -9.72
N ALA A 441 -18.97 4.71 -9.10
CA ALA A 441 -18.16 4.76 -7.90
C ALA A 441 -18.98 5.22 -6.70
N ALA A 442 -18.65 4.70 -5.52
CA ALA A 442 -19.09 5.21 -4.23
C ALA A 442 -17.91 5.75 -3.44
N ILE A 443 -18.09 6.94 -2.87
CA ILE A 443 -17.07 7.60 -2.05
C ILE A 443 -17.46 7.46 -0.59
N ILE A 444 -16.53 6.97 0.23
CA ILE A 444 -16.76 6.75 1.65
C ILE A 444 -16.77 8.08 2.39
N GLY A 445 -17.80 8.31 3.21
CA GLY A 445 -17.99 9.55 3.96
C GLY A 445 -17.33 9.57 5.33
N ARG A 446 -17.15 8.41 5.97
CA ARG A 446 -16.60 8.31 7.33
C ARG A 446 -15.96 6.94 7.55
N LEU A 447 -15.15 6.81 8.59
CA LEU A 447 -14.54 5.53 8.96
C LEU A 447 -15.58 4.41 9.06
N ALA A 448 -15.38 3.34 8.32
CA ALA A 448 -16.27 2.19 8.24
C ALA A 448 -15.47 0.91 8.49
N SER A 449 -15.75 0.23 9.59
CA SER A 449 -15.15 -1.07 9.93
C SER A 449 -16.24 -1.97 10.46
N ASP A 450 -16.36 -3.17 9.89
CA ASP A 450 -17.38 -4.17 10.20
C ASP A 450 -18.83 -3.64 10.11
N VAL A 451 -19.15 -2.86 9.07
CA VAL A 451 -20.46 -2.19 8.96
C VAL A 451 -21.56 -3.18 8.59
N ASP A 452 -22.72 -3.06 9.25
CA ASP A 452 -23.91 -3.84 8.92
C ASP A 452 -24.49 -3.35 7.57
N PRO A 453 -24.89 -4.25 6.65
CA PRO A 453 -25.51 -3.85 5.39
C PRO A 453 -26.66 -2.86 5.52
N ASP A 454 -27.49 -2.96 6.56
CA ASP A 454 -28.64 -2.08 6.77
C ASP A 454 -28.23 -0.64 7.12
N ASP A 455 -27.03 -0.47 7.68
CA ASP A 455 -26.47 0.84 8.06
C ASP A 455 -25.51 1.40 7.00
N ALA A 456 -25.05 0.57 6.05
CA ALA A 456 -23.94 0.86 5.15
C ALA A 456 -24.16 2.11 4.28
N GLU A 457 -25.41 2.40 3.88
CA GLU A 457 -25.73 3.59 3.09
C GLU A 457 -25.35 4.91 3.79
N SER A 458 -25.44 4.94 5.13
CA SER A 458 -25.08 6.12 5.94
C SER A 458 -23.57 6.40 6.01
N TYR A 459 -22.74 5.51 5.48
CA TYR A 459 -21.29 5.67 5.41
C TYR A 459 -20.81 6.15 4.04
N ILE A 460 -21.72 6.34 3.07
CA ILE A 460 -21.40 6.79 1.72
C ILE A 460 -21.65 8.30 1.63
N ALA A 461 -20.64 9.07 1.23
CA ALA A 461 -20.77 10.51 0.99
C ALA A 461 -21.57 10.80 -0.28
N GLY A 462 -21.31 10.02 -1.33
CA GLY A 462 -21.98 10.18 -2.62
C GLY A 462 -21.58 9.13 -3.64
N LEU A 463 -22.16 9.29 -4.83
CA LEU A 463 -21.92 8.44 -5.99
C LEU A 463 -21.43 9.29 -7.16
N ALA A 464 -20.57 8.72 -8.01
CA ALA A 464 -20.04 9.42 -9.18
C ALA A 464 -19.90 8.48 -10.39
N PRO A 465 -20.13 8.98 -11.62
CA PRO A 465 -19.84 8.24 -12.84
C PRO A 465 -18.32 8.13 -13.04
N VAL A 466 -17.84 6.99 -13.55
CA VAL A 466 -16.42 6.75 -13.82
C VAL A 466 -16.22 6.27 -15.25
N VAL A 467 -15.28 6.87 -15.97
CA VAL A 467 -14.70 6.32 -17.19
C VAL A 467 -13.49 5.49 -16.77
N SER A 468 -13.57 4.17 -16.91
CA SER A 468 -12.50 3.25 -16.52
C SER A 468 -11.80 2.70 -17.76
N LEU A 469 -10.48 2.80 -17.78
CA LEU A 469 -9.60 2.29 -18.82
C LEU A 469 -8.88 1.03 -18.35
N CYS A 470 -8.62 0.12 -19.27
CA CYS A 470 -7.74 -1.02 -19.08
C CYS A 470 -6.78 -1.15 -20.26
N ASP A 471 -5.47 -1.13 -20.00
CA ASP A 471 -4.46 -1.60 -20.95
C ASP A 471 -4.51 -3.14 -21.00
N GLU A 472 -5.34 -3.70 -21.88
CA GLU A 472 -5.49 -5.15 -22.05
C GLU A 472 -4.19 -5.81 -22.55
N SER A 473 -3.35 -5.05 -23.27
CA SER A 473 -2.05 -5.55 -23.73
C SER A 473 -1.03 -5.75 -22.61
N PHE A 474 -1.35 -5.31 -21.38
CA PHE A 474 -0.56 -5.60 -20.19
C PHE A 474 -0.38 -7.11 -19.97
N GLY A 475 -1.34 -7.93 -20.42
CA GLY A 475 -1.23 -9.40 -20.34
C GLY A 475 -0.15 -10.00 -21.25
N ASP A 476 0.32 -9.28 -22.26
CA ASP A 476 1.26 -9.80 -23.27
C ASP A 476 2.73 -9.54 -22.91
N ALA A 477 3.07 -8.29 -22.59
CA ALA A 477 4.42 -7.88 -22.16
C ALA A 477 4.37 -6.51 -21.46
N VAL A 478 4.97 -6.38 -20.28
CA VAL A 478 4.87 -5.15 -19.46
C VAL A 478 6.12 -4.28 -19.55
N ALA A 479 7.32 -4.88 -19.57
CA ALA A 479 8.56 -4.13 -19.57
C ALA A 479 9.65 -4.82 -20.39
N GLU A 480 10.25 -4.09 -21.32
CA GLU A 480 11.29 -4.57 -22.22
C GLU A 480 12.71 -4.49 -21.60
N PRO A 481 13.62 -5.44 -21.91
CA PRO A 481 13.39 -6.63 -22.72
C PRO A 481 12.51 -7.66 -21.99
N ALA A 482 11.42 -8.09 -22.61
CA ALA A 482 10.54 -9.11 -22.05
C ALA A 482 11.21 -10.50 -22.13
N ARG A 483 11.17 -11.26 -21.03
CA ARG A 483 11.62 -12.66 -20.98
C ARG A 483 10.53 -13.56 -21.54
N LEU A 484 10.92 -14.71 -22.10
CA LEU A 484 9.98 -15.66 -22.76
C LEU A 484 8.80 -16.09 -21.85
N GLY A 485 8.99 -16.09 -20.52
CA GLY A 485 7.99 -16.46 -19.52
C GLY A 485 7.20 -15.30 -18.90
N GLU A 486 7.34 -14.06 -19.37
CA GLU A 486 6.63 -12.88 -18.84
C GLU A 486 5.36 -12.55 -19.62
N ARG A 487 4.60 -13.60 -19.98
CA ARG A 487 3.29 -13.51 -20.67
C ARG A 487 2.20 -14.04 -19.75
N HIS A 488 0.95 -13.66 -20.03
CA HIS A 488 -0.24 -14.05 -19.26
C HIS A 488 -0.33 -13.39 -17.87
N ILE A 489 0.18 -12.17 -17.75
CA ILE A 489 -0.02 -11.36 -16.55
C ILE A 489 -1.52 -11.01 -16.44
N PRO A 490 -2.12 -11.04 -15.24
CA PRO A 490 -3.49 -10.55 -15.07
C PRO A 490 -3.64 -9.12 -15.58
N ALA A 491 -4.43 -8.93 -16.65
CA ALA A 491 -4.65 -7.62 -17.28
C ALA A 491 -5.26 -6.58 -16.33
N VAL A 492 -5.79 -7.01 -15.17
CA VAL A 492 -6.32 -6.11 -14.13
C VAL A 492 -5.33 -5.03 -13.69
N TYR A 493 -4.01 -5.31 -13.66
CA TYR A 493 -3.01 -4.29 -13.34
C TYR A 493 -2.95 -3.18 -14.40
N GLY A 494 -3.38 -3.47 -15.64
CA GLY A 494 -3.59 -2.49 -16.70
C GLY A 494 -4.66 -1.45 -16.39
N ARG A 495 -5.44 -1.61 -15.31
CA ARG A 495 -6.36 -0.58 -14.76
C ARG A 495 -5.72 0.34 -13.73
N TRP A 496 -4.52 0.01 -13.25
CA TRP A 496 -3.85 0.75 -12.17
C TRP A 496 -2.96 1.87 -12.69
N GLY A 497 -2.92 2.11 -13.99
CA GLY A 497 -2.16 3.22 -14.56
C GLY A 497 -2.67 4.56 -14.03
N ASP A 498 -1.77 5.54 -13.90
CA ASP A 498 -2.13 6.83 -13.30
C ASP A 498 -3.27 7.50 -14.08
N GLY A 499 -4.34 7.88 -13.39
CA GLY A 499 -5.52 8.50 -13.99
C GLY A 499 -6.42 7.59 -14.84
N PHE A 500 -6.21 6.26 -14.86
CA PHE A 500 -6.99 5.34 -15.71
C PHE A 500 -8.47 5.21 -15.29
N ASN A 501 -8.84 5.65 -14.09
CA ASN A 501 -10.21 5.67 -13.60
C ASN A 501 -10.62 7.12 -13.39
N VAL A 502 -11.10 7.76 -14.47
CA VAL A 502 -11.49 9.17 -14.45
C VAL A 502 -12.88 9.30 -13.86
N ILE A 503 -13.01 10.03 -12.76
CA ILE A 503 -14.24 10.16 -11.98
C ILE A 503 -14.86 11.54 -12.14
N GLY A 504 -16.18 11.55 -12.32
CA GLY A 504 -16.98 12.78 -12.42
C GLY A 504 -17.19 13.46 -11.07
N ALA A 505 -17.94 14.55 -11.10
CA ALA A 505 -18.36 15.22 -9.88
C ALA A 505 -19.12 14.27 -8.95
N LEU A 506 -18.86 14.40 -7.65
CA LEU A 506 -19.50 13.59 -6.63
C LEU A 506 -20.90 14.11 -6.34
N GLU A 507 -21.91 13.30 -6.63
CA GLU A 507 -23.29 13.63 -6.31
C GLU A 507 -23.62 13.10 -4.91
N PRO A 508 -24.04 13.97 -3.96
CA PRO A 508 -24.35 13.56 -2.59
C PRO A 508 -25.41 12.47 -2.57
N GLN A 509 -25.23 11.50 -1.67
CA GLN A 509 -26.17 10.40 -1.52
C GLN A 509 -27.54 10.93 -1.08
N SER A 510 -28.51 10.91 -1.99
CA SER A 510 -29.81 11.57 -1.81
C SER A 510 -31.02 10.78 -2.35
N GLY A 511 -30.81 9.56 -2.87
CA GLY A 511 -31.92 8.75 -3.40
C GLY A 511 -31.50 7.43 -4.05
N ARG A 512 -32.45 6.83 -4.78
CA ARG A 512 -32.27 5.52 -5.45
C ARG A 512 -31.16 5.61 -6.51
N TRP A 513 -30.14 4.75 -6.38
CA TRP A 513 -29.04 4.64 -7.33
C TRP A 513 -29.34 3.68 -8.50
N ARG A 514 -30.27 2.74 -8.30
CA ARG A 514 -30.79 1.82 -9.33
C ARG A 514 -31.77 2.50 -10.29
N GLY A 515 -31.98 1.91 -11.47
CA GLY A 515 -32.90 2.40 -12.50
C GLY A 515 -32.38 3.56 -13.35
N ARG A 516 -31.08 3.85 -13.29
CA ARG A 516 -30.41 4.93 -14.04
C ARG A 516 -29.74 4.38 -15.29
N ARG A 517 -29.94 5.05 -16.42
CA ARG A 517 -29.22 4.75 -17.67
C ARG A 517 -27.76 5.16 -17.56
N MET A 518 -26.88 4.35 -18.12
CA MET A 518 -25.45 4.61 -18.28
C MET A 518 -25.13 4.68 -19.77
N ARG A 519 -24.26 5.62 -20.17
CA ARG A 519 -23.83 5.79 -21.56
C ARG A 519 -22.36 6.19 -21.61
N LEU A 520 -21.63 5.64 -22.58
CA LEU A 520 -20.26 6.04 -22.90
C LEU A 520 -20.16 6.30 -24.40
N ASP A 521 -19.54 7.42 -24.76
CA ASP A 521 -19.32 7.85 -26.13
C ASP A 521 -17.82 8.03 -26.42
N SER A 522 -17.37 7.55 -27.58
CA SER A 522 -16.03 7.82 -28.11
C SER A 522 -16.10 7.99 -29.63
N GLY A 523 -15.90 9.22 -30.10
CA GLY A 523 -16.11 9.55 -31.52
C GLY A 523 -17.55 9.26 -31.96
N ASP A 524 -17.69 8.42 -32.98
CA ASP A 524 -19.00 7.98 -33.51
C ASP A 524 -19.54 6.70 -32.84
N GLU A 525 -18.77 6.10 -31.92
CA GLU A 525 -19.16 4.88 -31.20
C GLU A 525 -19.82 5.22 -29.86
N SER A 526 -20.84 4.45 -29.49
CA SER A 526 -21.59 4.62 -28.25
C SER A 526 -22.01 3.28 -27.69
N ILE A 527 -21.86 3.10 -26.38
CA ILE A 527 -22.37 1.96 -25.62
C ILE A 527 -23.30 2.46 -24.52
N SER A 528 -24.21 1.60 -24.09
CA SER A 528 -25.14 1.91 -23.01
C SER A 528 -25.32 0.71 -22.08
N GLY A 529 -25.73 0.98 -20.85
CA GLY A 529 -26.05 0.00 -19.82
C GLY A 529 -27.02 0.57 -18.79
N SER A 530 -27.32 -0.19 -17.75
CA SER A 530 -28.16 0.24 -16.65
C SER A 530 -27.51 -0.05 -15.30
N THR A 531 -27.76 0.82 -14.33
CA THR A 531 -27.43 0.54 -12.92
C THR A 531 -28.27 -0.60 -12.33
N ASP A 532 -29.37 -1.00 -12.97
CA ASP A 532 -30.12 -2.21 -12.59
C ASP A 532 -29.33 -3.49 -12.86
N ASP A 533 -28.32 -3.43 -13.72
CA ASP A 533 -27.53 -4.59 -14.12
C ASP A 533 -26.45 -4.98 -13.08
N TYR A 534 -26.21 -4.12 -12.08
CA TYR A 534 -25.36 -4.45 -10.92
C TYR A 534 -26.00 -5.51 -10.04
N LEU A 535 -25.23 -6.53 -9.65
CA LEU A 535 -25.68 -7.56 -8.71
C LEU A 535 -25.78 -6.99 -7.29
N ASP A 536 -24.69 -6.38 -6.84
CA ASP A 536 -24.50 -5.77 -5.52
C ASP A 536 -24.29 -4.26 -5.68
N GLY A 537 -24.88 -3.48 -4.77
CA GLY A 537 -24.73 -2.03 -4.74
C GLY A 537 -23.55 -1.57 -3.89
N ALA A 538 -23.44 -0.26 -3.77
CA ALA A 538 -22.39 0.37 -2.96
C ALA A 538 -22.48 -0.02 -1.47
N ALA A 539 -23.68 -0.14 -0.91
CA ALA A 539 -23.88 -0.52 0.47
C ALA A 539 -23.42 -1.97 0.73
N GLU A 540 -23.76 -2.91 -0.16
CA GLU A 540 -23.38 -4.31 -0.05
C GLU A 540 -21.86 -4.51 -0.24
N MET A 541 -21.26 -3.77 -1.19
CA MET A 541 -19.81 -3.76 -1.37
C MET A 541 -19.09 -3.18 -0.14
N LEU A 542 -19.57 -2.07 0.41
CA LEU A 542 -19.01 -1.44 1.62
C LEU A 542 -19.07 -2.39 2.82
N ALA A 543 -20.21 -3.02 3.08
CA ALA A 543 -20.36 -4.00 4.16
C ALA A 543 -19.43 -5.21 3.98
N THR A 544 -19.23 -5.65 2.72
CA THR A 544 -18.30 -6.74 2.40
C THR A 544 -16.85 -6.36 2.68
N ILE A 545 -16.40 -5.20 2.20
CA ILE A 545 -15.01 -4.76 2.34
C ILE A 545 -14.70 -4.38 3.79
N SER A 546 -15.60 -3.64 4.44
CA SER A 546 -15.42 -3.16 5.82
C SER A 546 -15.33 -4.31 6.84
N ALA A 547 -15.89 -5.48 6.52
CA ALA A 547 -15.73 -6.68 7.34
C ALA A 547 -14.28 -7.17 7.44
N VAL A 548 -13.42 -6.80 6.50
CA VAL A 548 -12.02 -7.22 6.42
C VAL A 548 -11.10 -6.09 6.84
N THR A 549 -11.29 -4.90 6.28
CA THR A 549 -10.38 -3.76 6.41
C THR A 549 -11.16 -2.50 6.75
N THR A 550 -10.60 -1.59 7.53
CA THR A 550 -11.27 -0.32 7.80
C THR A 550 -11.20 0.57 6.54
N LEU A 551 -12.37 1.03 6.08
CA LEU A 551 -12.52 2.02 5.02
C LEU A 551 -12.38 3.43 5.60
N PHE A 552 -11.64 4.29 4.90
CA PHE A 552 -11.34 5.66 5.31
C PHE A 552 -12.28 6.66 4.65
N PRO A 553 -12.55 7.83 5.28
CA PRO A 553 -13.17 8.94 4.57
C PRO A 553 -12.40 9.24 3.27
N GLY A 554 -13.11 9.38 2.15
CA GLY A 554 -12.56 9.63 0.83
C GLY A 554 -12.12 8.40 0.04
N ASP A 555 -12.13 7.20 0.64
CA ASP A 555 -11.88 5.96 -0.11
C ASP A 555 -12.92 5.75 -1.21
N VAL A 556 -12.50 5.12 -2.30
CA VAL A 556 -13.34 4.91 -3.49
C VAL A 556 -13.63 3.43 -3.68
N ILE A 557 -14.91 3.07 -3.81
CA ILE A 557 -15.36 1.74 -4.24
C ILE A 557 -15.90 1.85 -5.66
N LEU A 558 -15.18 1.29 -6.63
CA LEU A 558 -15.67 1.10 -8.00
C LEU A 558 -16.53 -0.16 -8.04
N LEU A 559 -17.78 -0.04 -8.49
CA LEU A 559 -18.72 -1.16 -8.51
C LEU A 559 -18.49 -2.15 -9.66
N GLY A 560 -17.50 -1.90 -10.52
CA GLY A 560 -17.19 -2.72 -11.69
C GLY A 560 -17.99 -2.30 -12.93
N ARG A 561 -17.63 -2.82 -14.09
CA ARG A 561 -18.31 -2.46 -15.34
C ARG A 561 -19.69 -3.09 -15.49
N THR A 562 -20.63 -2.30 -16.00
CA THR A 562 -22.02 -2.73 -16.33
C THR A 562 -22.28 -2.83 -17.82
N ALA A 563 -21.44 -2.22 -18.65
CA ALA A 563 -21.68 -2.11 -20.08
C ALA A 563 -20.66 -2.93 -20.88
N ALA A 564 -20.94 -3.04 -22.19
CA ALA A 564 -19.95 -3.41 -23.19
C ALA A 564 -18.66 -2.56 -23.03
N THR A 565 -17.56 -3.00 -23.62
CA THR A 565 -16.35 -2.19 -23.70
C THR A 565 -16.24 -1.57 -25.08
N LEU A 566 -15.66 -0.37 -25.16
CA LEU A 566 -15.18 0.18 -26.42
C LEU A 566 -13.67 -0.04 -26.50
N ARG A 567 -13.18 -0.45 -27.67
CA ARG A 567 -11.75 -0.53 -27.95
C ARG A 567 -11.28 0.80 -28.52
N LEU A 568 -10.34 1.44 -27.85
CA LEU A 568 -9.81 2.71 -28.28
C LEU A 568 -8.61 2.53 -29.21
N PRO A 569 -8.46 3.39 -30.23
CA PRO A 569 -7.19 3.55 -30.91
C PRO A 569 -6.10 3.98 -29.93
N VAL A 570 -4.93 3.34 -29.99
CA VAL A 570 -3.77 3.70 -29.13
C VAL A 570 -3.20 5.08 -29.41
N SER A 571 -3.64 5.75 -30.47
CA SER A 571 -3.37 7.18 -30.69
C SER A 571 -4.02 8.07 -29.64
N GLY A 572 -4.95 7.54 -28.84
CA GLY A 572 -5.76 8.29 -27.90
C GLY A 572 -7.03 8.85 -28.53
N GLY A 573 -7.76 9.64 -27.74
CA GLY A 573 -9.06 10.19 -28.10
C GLY A 573 -9.76 10.80 -26.89
N VAL A 574 -10.92 11.42 -27.12
CA VAL A 574 -11.78 11.91 -26.05
C VAL A 574 -12.88 10.88 -25.81
N VAL A 575 -13.10 10.54 -24.54
CA VAL A 575 -14.18 9.67 -24.11
C VAL A 575 -15.05 10.42 -23.14
N ALA A 576 -16.37 10.31 -23.28
CA ALA A 576 -17.35 10.93 -22.38
C ALA A 576 -18.32 9.88 -21.86
N GLY A 577 -18.51 9.85 -20.54
CA GLY A 577 -19.47 9.03 -19.84
C GLY A 577 -20.58 9.86 -19.21
N GLU A 578 -21.78 9.28 -19.11
CA GLU A 578 -22.92 9.84 -18.38
C GLU A 578 -23.65 8.75 -17.62
N VAL A 579 -24.00 9.05 -16.36
CA VAL A 579 -24.97 8.27 -15.59
C VAL A 579 -26.15 9.17 -15.25
N GLU A 580 -27.35 8.76 -15.66
CA GLU A 580 -28.57 9.57 -15.59
C GLU A 580 -28.81 10.09 -14.16
N GLY A 581 -28.83 11.41 -14.03
CA GLY A 581 -29.02 12.10 -12.75
C GLY A 581 -27.87 11.96 -11.74
N LEU A 582 -26.71 11.44 -12.16
CA LEU A 582 -25.45 11.46 -11.38
C LEU A 582 -24.34 12.25 -12.07
N GLY A 583 -24.61 12.83 -13.24
CA GLY A 583 -23.70 13.72 -13.95
C GLY A 583 -22.92 13.06 -15.09
N ARG A 584 -21.92 13.80 -15.56
CA ARG A 584 -21.06 13.45 -16.70
C ARG A 584 -19.61 13.43 -16.29
N VAL A 585 -18.81 12.72 -17.06
CA VAL A 585 -17.36 12.63 -16.90
C VAL A 585 -16.70 12.52 -18.26
N ARG A 586 -15.52 13.13 -18.42
CA ARG A 586 -14.75 13.20 -19.65
C ARG A 586 -13.30 12.84 -19.36
N ALA A 587 -12.73 11.97 -20.19
CA ALA A 587 -11.32 11.64 -20.18
C ALA A 587 -10.66 12.07 -21.50
N GLU A 588 -9.50 12.75 -21.42
CA GLU A 588 -8.66 13.04 -22.58
C GLU A 588 -7.49 12.07 -22.64
N ILE A 589 -7.59 11.09 -23.52
CA ILE A 589 -6.63 9.98 -23.61
C ILE A 589 -5.59 10.33 -24.65
N VAL A 590 -4.32 10.24 -24.26
CA VAL A 590 -3.18 10.51 -25.14
C VAL A 590 -2.18 9.38 -25.09
N ARG A 591 -1.37 9.26 -26.14
CA ARG A 591 -0.20 8.38 -26.12
C ARG A 591 1.02 9.11 -25.55
N ALA A 592 1.82 8.43 -24.73
CA ALA A 592 3.15 8.90 -24.39
C ALA A 592 3.98 9.13 -25.68
N SER A 593 4.68 10.26 -25.78
CA SER A 593 5.62 10.50 -26.87
C SER A 593 6.85 9.59 -26.69
N ALA A 594 7.29 8.94 -27.77
CA ALA A 594 8.52 8.15 -27.75
C ALA A 594 9.72 9.11 -27.51
N GLY A 595 10.18 9.21 -26.26
CA GLY A 595 11.42 9.94 -25.91
C GLY A 595 11.31 11.02 -24.81
N GLY A 596 10.18 11.18 -24.13
CA GLY A 596 10.08 12.14 -23.02
C GLY A 596 10.32 11.49 -21.65
N ALA A 597 11.57 11.40 -21.20
CA ALA A 597 11.81 11.46 -19.76
C ALA A 597 11.26 12.82 -19.31
N THR A 598 10.16 12.82 -18.56
CA THR A 598 9.62 14.05 -18.00
C THR A 598 10.54 14.45 -16.86
N ASP A 599 11.40 15.44 -17.12
CA ASP A 599 11.97 16.26 -16.05
C ASP A 599 10.79 16.78 -15.23
N GLY A 600 10.84 16.52 -13.92
CA GLY A 600 9.72 16.75 -13.01
C GLY A 600 9.27 18.21 -13.02
N GLU A 601 8.03 18.43 -13.44
CA GLU A 601 7.25 19.55 -12.92
C GLU A 601 6.72 19.13 -11.54
N ALA A 602 7.54 19.39 -10.52
CA ALA A 602 7.02 19.58 -9.18
C ALA A 602 6.16 20.84 -9.21
N SER A 603 4.83 20.70 -9.27
CA SER A 603 3.95 21.79 -8.84
C SER A 603 3.94 21.80 -7.31
N ALA A 604 4.26 22.97 -6.78
CA ALA A 604 4.45 23.33 -5.38
C ALA A 604 3.33 22.94 -4.42
#